data_AF-A0A7V5NWA0-F1
#
_entry.id   AF-A0A7V5NWA0-F1
#
_cell.length_a   1.000
_cell.length_b   1.000
_cell.length_c   1.000
_cell.angle_alpha   90.00
_cell.angle_beta   90.00
_cell.angle_gamma   90.00
#
_symmetry.space_group_name_H-M   'P 1'
#
loop_
_entity.id
_entity.type
_entity.pdbx_description
1 polymer ?
#
loop_
_entity_poly.entity_id
_entity_poly.type
_entity_poly.pdbx_seq_one_letter_code
_entity_poly.pdbx_strand_id
1 'polypeptide(L)' 'VLGAEGPGLRKRVRDCCDQLAKIPMPGSGTYGAESLNVATAAGIALYEAARQLQKQA' A
#
# COMPACT_ATOMS: atom_id res chain seq x y z
N VAL A 1 5.09 -2.92 5.75
CA VAL A 1 6.09 -3.40 4.78
C VAL A 1 5.64 -3.05 3.37
N LEU A 2 6.55 -2.67 2.48
CA LEU A 2 6.25 -2.38 1.07
C LEU A 2 6.98 -3.37 0.16
N GLY A 3 6.36 -3.72 -0.96
CA GLY A 3 6.95 -4.61 -1.96
C GLY A 3 7.95 -3.90 -2.87
N ALA A 4 8.71 -4.67 -3.65
CA ALA A 4 9.55 -4.12 -4.70
C ALA A 4 8.70 -3.65 -5.89
N GLU A 5 9.16 -2.64 -6.63
CA GLU A 5 8.54 -2.26 -7.90
C GLU A 5 8.57 -3.43 -8.88
N GLY A 6 7.43 -3.75 -9.51
CA GLY A 6 7.25 -4.94 -10.34
C GLY A 6 6.65 -6.11 -9.54
N PRO A 7 7.43 -7.10 -9.07
CA PRO A 7 6.91 -8.30 -8.42
C PRO A 7 6.20 -8.06 -7.08
N GLY A 8 6.28 -6.84 -6.52
CA GLY A 8 5.58 -6.48 -5.30
C GLY A 8 6.11 -7.24 -4.07
N LEU A 9 5.19 -7.58 -3.17
CA LEU A 9 5.53 -8.25 -1.91
C LEU A 9 5.69 -9.76 -2.11
N ARG A 10 6.89 -10.28 -1.81
CA ARG A 10 7.17 -11.72 -1.86
C ARG A 10 6.22 -12.48 -0.93
N LYS A 11 5.77 -13.67 -1.34
CA LYS A 11 4.83 -14.52 -0.59
C LYS A 11 5.23 -14.71 0.89
N ARG A 12 6.45 -15.16 1.16
CA ARG A 12 6.93 -15.35 2.56
C ARG A 12 6.82 -14.07 3.40
N VAL A 13 7.12 -12.90 2.82
CA VAL A 13 7.05 -11.62 3.53
C VAL A 13 5.59 -11.26 3.83
N ARG A 14 4.69 -11.49 2.86
CA ARG A 14 3.24 -11.33 3.02
C ARG A 14 2.71 -12.24 4.13
N ASP A 15 3.13 -13.50 4.16
CA ASP A 15 2.67 -14.50 5.13
C ASP A 15 3.15 -14.19 6.57
N CYS A 16 4.23 -13.43 6.72
CA CYS A 16 4.72 -12.95 8.02
C CYS A 16 4.06 -11.64 8.49
N CYS A 17 3.19 -11.02 7.69
CA CYS A 17 2.51 -9.78 8.07
C CYS A 17 1.18 -10.10 8.78
N ASP A 18 0.94 -9.51 9.95
CA ASP A 18 -0.32 -9.68 10.68
C ASP A 18 -1.53 -9.12 9.94
N GLN A 19 -1.29 -8.07 9.15
CA GLN A 19 -2.31 -7.40 8.35
C GLN A 19 -1.78 -7.04 6.97
N LEU A 20 -2.68 -7.10 5.99
CA LEU A 20 -2.44 -6.61 4.64
C LEU A 20 -3.41 -5.47 4.34
N ALA A 21 -2.87 -4.36 3.86
CA ALA A 21 -3.63 -3.19 3.46
C ALA A 21 -3.50 -2.95 1.95
N LYS A 22 -4.53 -2.36 1.35
CA LYS A 22 -4.56 -1.98 -0.07
C LYS A 22 -5.08 -0.56 -0.19
N ILE A 23 -4.39 0.26 -0.98
CA ILE A 23 -4.89 1.57 -1.40
C ILE A 23 -5.93 1.32 -2.50
N PRO A 24 -7.19 1.75 -2.34
CA PRO A 24 -8.19 1.64 -3.40
C PRO A 24 -7.73 2.42 -4.64
N MET A 25 -7.77 1.78 -5.80
CA MET A 25 -7.42 2.42 -7.06
C MET A 25 -8.61 2.37 -8.03
N PRO A 26 -9.07 3.51 -8.54
CA PRO A 26 -10.13 3.56 -9.54
C PRO A 26 -9.55 3.13 -10.90
N GLY A 27 -10.12 2.07 -11.49
CA GLY A 27 -9.75 1.59 -12.81
C GLY A 27 -8.93 0.31 -12.77
N SER A 28 -9.61 -0.83 -12.88
CA SER A 28 -9.00 -2.13 -13.19
C SER A 28 -9.25 -2.55 -14.65
N GLY A 29 -9.58 -1.60 -15.53
CA GLY A 29 -9.89 -1.82 -16.94
C GLY A 29 -8.77 -1.36 -17.88
N THR A 30 -9.05 -1.28 -19.18
CA THR A 30 -8.09 -1.07 -20.30
C THR A 30 -7.17 0.16 -20.18
N TYR A 31 -7.52 1.15 -19.34
CA TYR A 31 -6.74 2.38 -19.12
C TYR A 31 -6.35 2.61 -17.65
N GLY A 32 -6.58 1.61 -16.78
CA GLY A 32 -6.29 1.70 -15.35
C GLY A 32 -4.86 1.27 -15.01
N ALA A 33 -4.26 1.91 -14.01
CA ALA A 33 -2.95 1.50 -13.50
C ALA A 33 -3.08 0.27 -12.58
N GLU A 34 -2.19 -0.71 -12.76
CA GLU A 34 -2.19 -1.94 -11.97
C GLU A 34 -1.65 -1.74 -10.54
N SER A 35 -0.82 -0.72 -10.33
CA SER A 35 -0.27 -0.34 -9.02
C SER A 35 0.15 1.14 -9.01
N LEU A 36 0.33 1.68 -7.80
CA LEU A 36 0.99 2.97 -7.59
C LEU A 36 2.51 2.77 -7.54
N ASN A 37 3.25 3.84 -7.82
CA ASN A 37 4.66 3.92 -7.45
C ASN A 37 4.86 3.63 -5.95
N VAL A 38 5.93 2.92 -5.61
CA VAL A 38 6.18 2.45 -4.23
C VAL A 38 6.36 3.61 -3.24
N ALA A 39 7.00 4.70 -3.65
CA ALA A 39 7.19 5.88 -2.79
C ALA A 39 5.85 6.61 -2.58
N THR A 40 5.01 6.70 -3.61
CA THR A 40 3.65 7.26 -3.47
C THR A 40 2.79 6.43 -2.51
N ALA A 41 2.82 5.09 -2.65
CA ALA A 41 2.11 4.19 -1.74
C ALA A 41 2.62 4.31 -0.29
N ALA A 42 3.94 4.47 -0.10
CA ALA A 42 4.54 4.73 1.20
C ALA A 42 4.02 6.02 1.83
N GLY A 43 4.01 7.11 1.04
CA GLY A 43 3.52 8.41 1.48
C GLY A 43 2.07 8.33 1.97
N ILE A 44 1.17 7.73 1.18
CA ILE A 44 -0.24 7.55 1.54
C ILE A 44 -0.37 6.76 2.85
N ALA A 45 0.37 5.65 3.00
CA ALA A 45 0.31 4.83 4.21
C ALA A 45 0.80 5.58 5.46
N LEU A 46 1.89 6.34 5.34
CA LEU A 46 2.44 7.13 6.45
C LEU A 46 1.50 8.27 6.86
N TYR A 47 0.91 8.98 5.89
CA TYR A 47 -0.05 10.03 6.19
C TYR A 47 -1.33 9.49 6.84
N GLU A 48 -1.81 8.32 6.42
CA GLU A 48 -2.96 7.68 7.06
C GLU A 48 -2.63 7.26 8.50
N ALA A 49 -1.45 6.69 8.75
CA ALA A 49 -1.01 6.37 10.10
C ALA A 49 -0.92 7.64 10.98
N ALA A 50 -0.31 8.71 10.47
CA ALA A 50 -0.24 9.98 11.17
C ALA A 50 -1.62 10.57 11.49
N ARG A 51 -2.57 10.51 10.53
CA ARG A 51 -3.95 10.96 10.73
C ARG A 51 -4.67 10.15 11.81
N GLN A 52 -4.46 8.84 11.87
CA GLN A 52 -5.04 7.99 12.91
C GLN A 52 -4.45 8.28 14.29
N LEU A 53 -3.13 8.48 14.37
CA LEU A 53 -2.47 8.87 15.63
C LEU A 53 -2.99 10.21 16.15
N GLN A 54 -3.21 11.19 15.27
CA GLN A 54 -3.79 12.48 15.65
C GLN A 54 -5.23 12.37 16.17
N LYS A 55 -6.02 11.44 15.65
CA LYS A 55 -7.40 11.20 16.11
C LYS A 55 -7.48 10.49 17.47
N GLN A 56 -6.38 9.90 17.92
CA GLN A 56 -6.29 9.17 19.18
C GLN A 56 -5.73 10.03 20.32
N ALA A 57 -5.29 11.26 20.03
CA ALA A 57 -4.84 12.27 21.00
C ALA A 57 -5.99 13.21 21.37
#